data_AF-A0A1Y0BKX6-F1
#
_entry.id   AF-A0A1Y0BKX6-F1
#
_cell.length_a   1.000
_cell.length_b   1.000
_cell.length_c   1.000
_cell.angle_alpha   90.00
_cell.angle_beta   90.00
_cell.angle_gamma   90.00
#
_symmetry.space_group_name_H-M   'P 1'
#
loop_
_entity.id
_entity.type
_entity.pdbx_description
1 polymer ?
#
loop_
_entity_poly.entity_id
_entity_poly.type
_entity_poly.pdbx_seq_one_letter_code
_entity_poly.pdbx_strand_id
1 'polypeptide(L)'
;MRVLVEPMGPFAIGVEEEHHREPHPRGQCAFRVRVQFPWMRNPDCSLKVEVSAEEPLLAGSVNRALIHEFPGEALVAEMSCYRLEEIAAEKLRALLQSRRHLDEQGWLRNRPRDLFDLNYLWHQADYRVDWAAVAALLPAKAEAYEVHYDGPESFLDEQVLAGIEGDWQAQLANFVVDLPSFEQCRESLQAMLDAVFTAAS
;
A
#
# COMPACT_ATOMS: atom_id res chain seq x y z
N MET A 1 28.68 -4.45 -1.79
CA MET A 1 29.12 -5.47 -2.78
C MET A 1 28.52 -5.08 -4.13
N ARG A 2 29.33 -4.76 -5.15
CA ARG A 2 28.83 -4.49 -6.52
C ARG A 2 28.75 -5.82 -7.25
N VAL A 3 27.54 -6.31 -7.49
CA VAL A 3 27.32 -7.46 -8.35
C VAL A 3 27.06 -6.92 -9.74
N LEU A 4 27.94 -7.21 -10.69
CA LEU A 4 27.66 -6.97 -12.10
C LEU A 4 26.69 -8.06 -12.55
N VAL A 5 25.44 -7.69 -12.80
CA VAL A 5 24.44 -8.61 -13.36
C VAL A 5 24.60 -8.58 -14.88
N GLU A 6 25.74 -9.08 -15.36
CA GLU A 6 26.10 -9.11 -16.79
C GLU A 6 25.03 -9.70 -17.73
N PRO A 7 24.13 -10.63 -17.32
CA PRO A 7 23.07 -11.11 -18.21
C PRO A 7 22.00 -10.07 -18.57
N MET A 8 21.87 -8.96 -17.82
CA MET A 8 20.74 -8.02 -17.95
C MET A 8 21.11 -6.68 -18.60
N GLY A 9 22.38 -6.46 -18.91
CA GLY A 9 22.88 -5.24 -19.55
C GLY A 9 23.98 -4.55 -18.75
N PRO A 10 24.64 -3.53 -19.33
CA PRO A 10 25.76 -2.87 -18.69
C PRO A 10 25.26 -1.89 -17.63
N PHE A 11 24.97 -2.35 -16.41
CA PHE A 11 24.69 -1.47 -15.28
C PHE A 11 25.28 -2.05 -13.99
N ALA A 12 25.62 -1.17 -13.06
CA ALA A 12 26.04 -1.56 -11.72
C ALA A 12 24.88 -1.41 -10.73
N ILE A 13 24.71 -2.41 -9.87
CA ILE A 13 23.74 -2.37 -8.78
C ILE A 13 24.49 -2.22 -7.46
N GLY A 14 24.07 -1.25 -6.64
CA GLY A 14 24.41 -1.15 -5.23
C GLY A 14 23.17 -1.39 -4.38
N VAL A 15 23.31 -2.14 -3.29
CA VAL A 15 22.25 -2.35 -2.30
C VAL A 15 22.78 -1.94 -0.95
N GLU A 16 22.05 -1.08 -0.27
CA GLU A 16 22.34 -0.59 1.08
C GLU A 16 21.11 -0.80 1.96
N GLU A 17 21.29 -1.34 3.16
CA GLU A 17 20.23 -1.38 4.17
C GLU A 17 20.07 0.03 4.77
N GLU A 18 18.83 0.52 4.82
CA GLU A 18 18.49 1.77 5.49
C GLU A 18 18.29 1.51 6.98
N HIS A 19 19.30 1.86 7.78
CA HIS A 19 19.19 1.81 9.23
C HIS A 19 18.53 3.07 9.76
N HIS A 20 17.38 2.90 10.41
CA HIS A 20 16.73 3.95 11.19
C HIS A 20 17.39 4.08 12.57
N ARG A 21 17.20 5.24 13.22
CA ARG A 21 17.74 5.51 14.56
C ARG A 21 17.27 4.48 15.60
N GLU A 22 16.03 4.03 15.45
CA GLU A 22 15.43 2.95 16.21
C GLU A 22 14.99 1.85 15.23
N PRO A 23 15.09 0.57 15.61
CA PRO A 23 14.59 -0.52 14.79
C PRO A 23 13.10 -0.37 14.56
N HIS A 24 12.61 -0.82 13.40
CA HIS A 24 11.17 -0.82 13.15
C HIS A 24 10.48 -1.71 14.19
N PRO A 25 9.36 -1.27 14.80
CA PRO A 25 8.69 -1.98 15.90
C PRO A 25 8.18 -3.39 15.54
N ARG A 26 8.19 -3.74 14.25
CA ARG A 26 7.72 -5.03 13.72
C ARG A 26 8.73 -5.71 12.79
N GLY A 27 10.01 -5.43 12.98
CA GLY A 27 11.08 -6.06 12.20
C GLY A 27 11.07 -5.75 10.70
N GLN A 28 10.38 -4.69 10.25
CA GLN A 28 10.45 -4.23 8.87
C GLN A 28 11.85 -3.69 8.60
N CYS A 29 12.47 -4.17 7.52
CA CYS A 29 13.73 -3.62 7.02
C CYS A 29 13.49 -2.90 5.70
N ALA A 30 14.27 -1.84 5.48
CA ALA A 30 14.25 -1.07 4.25
C ALA A 30 15.61 -1.14 3.58
N PHE A 31 15.62 -1.26 2.27
CA PHE A 31 16.82 -1.27 1.44
C PHE A 31 16.71 -0.19 0.37
N ARG A 32 17.84 0.47 0.10
CA ARG A 32 18.00 1.33 -1.07
C ARG A 32 18.81 0.59 -2.12
N VAL A 33 18.14 0.25 -3.22
CA VAL A 33 18.78 -0.32 -4.40
C VAL A 33 19.09 0.83 -5.35
N ARG A 34 20.35 1.05 -5.67
CA ARG A 34 20.78 2.07 -6.63
C ARG A 34 21.32 1.42 -7.89
N VAL A 35 20.86 1.88 -9.05
CA VAL A 35 21.26 1.42 -10.37
C VAL A 35 22.06 2.51 -11.05
N GLN A 36 23.24 2.15 -11.57
CA GLN A 36 24.09 3.02 -12.37
C GLN A 36 24.19 2.51 -13.80
N PHE A 37 23.56 3.21 -14.73
CA PHE A 37 23.72 2.96 -16.17
C PHE A 37 25.07 3.51 -16.68
N PRO A 38 25.57 3.08 -17.86
CA PRO A 38 26.90 3.44 -18.34
C PRO A 38 27.09 4.94 -18.56
N TRP A 39 26.01 5.64 -18.93
CA TRP A 39 26.01 7.08 -19.16
C TRP A 39 25.87 7.90 -17.88
N MET A 40 25.67 7.26 -16.73
CA MET A 40 25.49 7.95 -15.45
C MET A 40 26.81 8.09 -14.70
N ARG A 41 27.09 9.32 -14.24
CA ARG A 41 28.25 9.60 -13.37
C ARG A 41 28.06 9.02 -11.96
N ASN A 42 26.83 9.06 -11.45
CA ASN A 42 26.43 8.59 -10.12
C ASN A 42 25.21 7.65 -10.23
N PRO A 43 24.98 6.76 -9.26
CA PRO A 43 23.85 5.82 -9.26
C PRO A 43 22.55 6.53 -8.82
N ASP A 44 22.05 7.46 -9.63
CA ASP A 44 20.91 8.32 -9.28
C ASP A 44 19.54 7.64 -9.49
N CYS A 45 19.48 6.55 -10.27
CA CYS A 45 18.31 5.69 -10.32
C CYS A 45 18.24 4.88 -9.03
N SER A 46 17.19 5.07 -8.23
CA SER A 46 17.06 4.39 -6.94
C SER A 46 15.66 3.83 -6.73
N LEU A 47 15.62 2.67 -6.08
CA LEU A 47 14.42 1.95 -5.68
C LEU A 47 14.49 1.77 -4.16
N LYS A 48 13.42 2.11 -3.46
CA LYS A 48 13.23 1.73 -2.06
C LYS A 48 12.52 0.40 -2.02
N VAL A 49 13.09 -0.58 -1.32
CA VAL A 49 12.50 -1.90 -1.10
C VAL A 49 12.25 -2.03 0.39
N GLU A 50 10.99 -2.23 0.79
CA GLU A 50 10.62 -2.54 2.17
C GLU A 50 10.23 -4.00 2.27
N VAL A 51 10.70 -4.68 3.31
CA VAL A 51 10.43 -6.09 3.56
C VAL A 51 9.88 -6.24 4.98
N SER A 52 8.66 -6.76 5.09
CA SER A 52 8.00 -7.08 6.36
C SER A 52 8.05 -8.59 6.60
N ALA A 53 8.64 -9.02 7.72
CA ALA A 53 8.68 -10.44 8.10
C ALA A 53 7.58 -10.84 9.10
N GLU A 54 7.05 -9.89 9.86
CA GLU A 54 6.07 -10.11 10.94
C GLU A 54 4.64 -9.71 10.58
N GLU A 55 4.41 -9.35 9.32
CA GLU A 55 3.08 -9.05 8.80
C GLU A 55 2.36 -10.35 8.44
N PRO A 56 1.20 -10.65 9.05
CA PRO A 56 0.52 -11.91 8.78
C PRO A 56 -0.10 -11.88 7.39
N LEU A 57 0.25 -12.86 6.56
CA LEU A 57 -0.36 -13.09 5.25
C LEU A 57 -1.54 -14.08 5.40
N LEU A 58 -2.76 -13.56 5.53
CA LEU A 58 -3.93 -14.34 5.94
C LEU A 58 -4.68 -14.95 4.75
N ALA A 59 -4.81 -14.23 3.65
CA ALA A 59 -5.44 -14.72 2.42
C ALA A 59 -4.46 -15.48 1.50
N GLY A 60 -3.17 -15.49 1.83
CA GLY A 60 -2.12 -16.08 1.00
C GLY A 60 -1.74 -15.22 -0.21
N SER A 61 -1.02 -15.82 -1.16
CA SER A 61 -0.59 -15.15 -2.39
C SER A 61 -1.21 -15.77 -3.64
N VAL A 62 -1.18 -15.02 -4.74
CA VAL A 62 -1.60 -15.45 -6.06
C VAL A 62 -0.57 -15.02 -7.09
N ASN A 63 -0.23 -15.92 -8.02
CA ASN A 63 0.62 -15.57 -9.14
C ASN A 63 -0.17 -14.70 -10.14
N ARG A 64 0.40 -13.56 -10.52
CA ARG A 64 -0.15 -12.65 -11.52
C ARG A 64 0.89 -12.38 -12.59
N ALA A 65 0.44 -12.28 -13.84
CA ALA A 65 1.29 -11.82 -14.93
C ALA A 65 1.66 -10.35 -14.71
N LEU A 66 2.91 -10.00 -14.97
CA LEU A 66 3.38 -8.62 -14.95
C LEU A 66 2.71 -7.84 -16.08
N ILE A 67 2.10 -6.70 -15.74
CA ILE A 67 1.67 -5.71 -16.72
C ILE A 67 2.91 -4.92 -17.14
N HIS A 68 3.38 -5.13 -18.37
CA HIS A 68 4.57 -4.51 -18.90
C HIS A 68 4.24 -3.71 -20.18
N GLU A 69 4.08 -2.39 -20.01
CA GLU A 69 3.68 -1.48 -21.10
C GLU A 69 4.84 -0.58 -21.57
N PHE A 70 6.08 -0.91 -21.22
CA PHE A 70 7.25 -0.15 -21.65
C PHE A 70 7.54 -0.43 -23.14
N PRO A 71 7.46 0.57 -24.03
CA PRO A 71 7.66 0.34 -25.46
C PRO A 71 9.08 -0.12 -25.78
N GLY A 72 9.20 -1.15 -26.63
CA GLY A 72 10.49 -1.65 -27.11
C GLY A 72 11.18 -2.66 -26.18
N GLU A 73 10.55 -3.01 -25.06
CA GLU A 73 10.99 -4.08 -24.17
C GLU A 73 9.95 -5.20 -24.16
N ALA A 74 10.42 -6.46 -24.16
CA ALA A 74 9.57 -7.63 -24.04
C ALA A 74 9.92 -8.35 -22.74
N LEU A 75 9.25 -7.96 -21.65
CA LEU A 75 9.37 -8.62 -20.36
C LEU A 75 8.07 -9.36 -20.05
N VAL A 76 8.15 -10.69 -20.03
CA VAL A 76 7.05 -11.56 -19.58
C VAL A 76 7.50 -12.24 -18.31
N ALA A 77 6.81 -11.93 -17.21
CA ALA A 77 7.09 -12.50 -15.90
C ALA A 77 5.79 -12.78 -15.15
N GLU A 78 5.82 -13.75 -14.25
CA GLU A 78 4.79 -13.95 -13.24
C GLU A 78 5.36 -13.59 -11.87
N MET A 79 4.54 -12.96 -11.05
CA MET A 79 4.93 -12.54 -9.70
C MET A 79 3.90 -13.06 -8.69
N SER A 80 4.40 -13.59 -7.57
CA SER A 80 3.57 -13.93 -6.42
C SER A 80 3.18 -12.63 -5.72
N CYS A 81 1.92 -12.23 -5.88
CA CYS A 81 1.36 -11.01 -5.29
C CYS A 81 0.38 -11.36 -4.18
N TYR A 82 0.13 -10.39 -3.29
CA TYR A 82 -0.97 -10.52 -2.34
C TYR A 82 -2.30 -10.62 -3.07
N ARG A 83 -3.24 -11.35 -2.47
CA ARG A 83 -4.63 -11.31 -2.93
C ARG A 83 -5.21 -9.92 -2.73
N LEU A 84 -6.18 -9.54 -3.57
CA LEU A 84 -6.79 -8.21 -3.46
C LEU A 84 -7.56 -8.04 -2.15
N GLU A 85 -8.14 -9.12 -1.63
CA GLU A 85 -8.81 -9.12 -0.33
C GLU A 85 -7.83 -8.80 0.81
N GLU A 86 -6.60 -9.31 0.72
CA GLU A 86 -5.52 -9.03 1.68
C GLU A 86 -5.15 -7.54 1.66
N ILE A 87 -4.95 -7.00 0.45
CA ILE A 87 -4.60 -5.60 0.23
C ILE A 87 -5.71 -4.69 0.77
N ALA A 88 -6.98 -4.97 0.43
CA ALA A 88 -8.11 -4.17 0.90
C ALA A 88 -8.22 -4.17 2.43
N ALA A 89 -8.09 -5.35 3.08
CA ALA A 89 -8.12 -5.46 4.53
C ALA A 89 -6.96 -4.69 5.20
N GLU A 90 -5.76 -4.73 4.64
CA GLU A 90 -4.61 -3.96 5.14
C GLU A 90 -4.82 -2.45 5.02
N LYS A 91 -5.38 -1.98 3.90
CA LYS A 91 -5.67 -0.56 3.67
C LYS A 91 -6.76 -0.05 4.63
N LEU A 92 -7.83 -0.81 4.84
CA LEU A 92 -8.85 -0.47 5.84
C LEU A 92 -8.26 -0.41 7.25
N ARG A 93 -7.50 -1.43 7.64
CA ARG A 93 -6.78 -1.47 8.93
C ARG A 93 -5.82 -0.29 9.09
N ALA A 94 -5.21 0.21 8.01
CA ALA A 94 -4.30 1.35 8.06
C ALA A 94 -4.99 2.67 8.44
N LEU A 95 -6.28 2.83 8.15
CA LEU A 95 -7.06 3.99 8.61
C LEU A 95 -7.17 4.01 10.15
N LEU A 96 -7.44 2.86 10.76
CA LEU A 96 -7.47 2.71 12.22
C LEU A 96 -6.12 3.01 12.87
N GLN A 97 -5.02 2.62 12.21
CA GLN A 97 -3.68 2.97 12.66
C GLN A 97 -3.42 4.47 12.62
N SER A 98 -3.90 5.17 11.58
CA SER A 98 -3.76 6.63 11.52
C SER A 98 -4.48 7.31 12.68
N ARG A 99 -5.65 6.79 13.09
CA ARG A 99 -6.35 7.27 14.29
C ARG A 99 -5.55 7.01 15.57
N ARG A 100 -5.08 5.78 15.78
CA ARG A 100 -4.24 5.41 16.94
C ARG A 100 -2.98 6.26 17.01
N HIS A 101 -2.31 6.47 15.89
CA HIS A 101 -1.10 7.29 15.81
C HIS A 101 -1.37 8.75 16.17
N LEU A 102 -2.52 9.31 15.77
CA LEU A 102 -2.94 10.64 16.22
C LEU A 102 -3.14 10.69 17.74
N ASP A 103 -3.76 9.67 18.35
CA ASP A 103 -3.95 9.63 19.81
C ASP A 103 -2.64 9.50 20.57
N GLU A 104 -1.69 8.69 20.08
CA GLU A 104 -0.42 8.44 20.76
C GLU A 104 0.61 9.55 20.55
N GLN A 105 0.66 10.14 19.36
CA GLN A 105 1.75 11.04 18.94
C GLN A 105 1.31 12.49 18.72
N GLY A 106 -0.01 12.76 18.70
CA GLY A 106 -0.56 14.10 18.50
C GLY A 106 -0.42 14.66 17.08
N TRP A 107 0.03 13.86 16.12
CA TRP A 107 0.10 14.22 14.70
C TRP A 107 -0.38 13.07 13.83
N LEU A 108 -0.89 13.38 12.63
CA LEU A 108 -1.41 12.39 11.69
C LEU A 108 -0.33 11.90 10.73
N ARG A 109 -0.16 10.58 10.63
CA ARG A 109 0.50 9.97 9.49
C ARG A 109 -0.54 9.81 8.37
N ASN A 110 -0.72 10.85 7.57
CA ASN A 110 -1.68 10.87 6.47
C ASN A 110 -1.35 9.82 5.41
N ARG A 111 -2.39 9.17 4.89
CA ARG A 111 -2.29 8.08 3.90
C ARG A 111 -3.31 8.29 2.76
N PRO A 112 -3.28 9.41 2.02
CA PRO A 112 -4.26 9.67 0.96
C PRO A 112 -4.26 8.59 -0.13
N ARG A 113 -3.09 7.99 -0.39
CA ARG A 113 -2.94 6.84 -1.30
C ARG A 113 -3.76 5.63 -0.87
N ASP A 114 -3.88 5.36 0.43
CA ASP A 114 -4.62 4.18 0.88
C ASP A 114 -6.13 4.33 0.61
N LEU A 115 -6.68 5.53 0.78
CA LEU A 115 -8.07 5.82 0.42
C LEU A 115 -8.28 5.79 -1.11
N PHE A 116 -7.32 6.31 -1.88
CA PHE A 116 -7.36 6.20 -3.34
C PHE A 116 -7.32 4.75 -3.81
N ASP A 117 -6.42 3.92 -3.25
CA ASP A 117 -6.29 2.50 -3.58
C ASP A 117 -7.59 1.74 -3.27
N LEU A 118 -8.22 2.01 -2.13
CA LEU A 118 -9.52 1.44 -1.78
C LEU A 118 -10.63 1.85 -2.76
N ASN A 119 -10.71 3.13 -3.10
CA ASN A 119 -11.65 3.61 -4.12
C ASN A 119 -11.40 2.95 -5.48
N TYR A 120 -10.14 2.82 -5.87
CA TYR A 120 -9.75 2.12 -7.08
C TYR A 120 -10.27 0.67 -7.01
N LEU A 121 -9.89 -0.13 -6.01
CA LEU A 121 -10.34 -1.51 -5.83
C LEU A 121 -11.88 -1.66 -5.83
N TRP A 122 -12.61 -0.69 -5.29
CA TRP A 122 -14.07 -0.69 -5.25
C TRP A 122 -14.73 -0.59 -6.64
N HIS A 123 -14.17 0.24 -7.52
CA HIS A 123 -14.76 0.55 -8.84
C HIS A 123 -14.18 -0.26 -10.00
N GLN A 124 -13.27 -1.20 -9.74
CA GLN A 124 -12.65 -1.98 -10.82
C GLN A 124 -13.62 -2.96 -11.46
N ALA A 125 -13.65 -2.95 -12.80
CA ALA A 125 -14.52 -3.83 -13.59
C ALA A 125 -13.82 -5.16 -13.94
N ASP A 126 -12.50 -5.14 -14.14
CA ASP A 126 -11.73 -6.28 -14.67
C ASP A 126 -11.46 -7.35 -13.61
N TYR A 127 -11.53 -7.00 -12.34
CA TYR A 127 -11.38 -7.91 -11.22
C TYR A 127 -12.30 -7.49 -10.08
N ARG A 128 -12.82 -8.49 -9.37
CA ARG A 128 -13.71 -8.29 -8.24
C ARG A 128 -13.00 -8.64 -6.95
N VAL A 129 -13.11 -7.76 -5.97
CA VAL A 129 -12.76 -8.04 -4.58
C VAL A 129 -13.94 -8.74 -3.91
N ASP A 130 -13.68 -9.84 -3.22
CA ASP A 130 -14.67 -10.46 -2.34
C ASP A 130 -14.72 -9.69 -1.01
N TRP A 131 -15.66 -8.75 -0.89
CA TRP A 131 -15.81 -7.93 0.32
C TRP A 131 -16.28 -8.72 1.54
N ALA A 132 -16.91 -9.88 1.37
CA ALA A 132 -17.21 -10.76 2.49
C ALA A 132 -15.93 -11.44 3.02
N ALA A 133 -15.02 -11.81 2.12
CA ALA A 133 -13.69 -12.27 2.53
C ALA A 133 -12.87 -11.16 3.21
N VAL A 134 -12.94 -9.91 2.71
CA VAL A 134 -12.34 -8.75 3.40
C VAL A 134 -12.89 -8.61 4.83
N ALA A 135 -14.21 -8.72 5.00
CA ALA A 135 -14.85 -8.68 6.32
C ALA A 135 -14.34 -9.78 7.26
N ALA A 136 -14.12 -10.99 6.74
CA ALA A 136 -13.57 -12.10 7.52
C ALA A 136 -12.09 -11.90 7.90
N LEU A 137 -11.29 -11.19 7.08
CA LEU A 137 -9.87 -10.94 7.32
C LEU A 137 -9.63 -9.78 8.31
N LEU A 138 -10.51 -8.77 8.28
CA LEU A 138 -10.31 -7.50 8.98
C LEU A 138 -10.08 -7.63 10.50
N PRO A 139 -10.80 -8.48 11.27
CA PRO A 139 -10.56 -8.62 12.70
C PRO A 139 -9.14 -9.10 13.03
N ALA A 140 -8.67 -10.14 12.34
CA ALA A 140 -7.34 -10.69 12.56
C ALA A 140 -6.23 -9.72 12.10
N LYS A 141 -6.47 -8.97 11.01
CA LYS A 141 -5.58 -7.89 10.58
C LYS A 141 -5.51 -6.76 11.61
N ALA A 142 -6.63 -6.36 12.19
CA ALA A 142 -6.70 -5.32 13.20
C ALA A 142 -5.99 -5.75 14.51
N GLU A 143 -6.27 -6.96 14.98
CA GLU A 143 -5.63 -7.55 16.16
C GLU A 143 -4.11 -7.65 16.00
N ALA A 144 -3.63 -8.10 14.84
CA ALA A 144 -2.20 -8.23 14.59
C ALA A 144 -1.43 -6.90 14.72
N TYR A 145 -2.10 -5.76 14.54
CA TYR A 145 -1.54 -4.41 14.68
C TYR A 145 -2.08 -3.66 15.91
N GLU A 146 -2.76 -4.38 16.80
CA GLU A 146 -3.31 -3.84 18.06
C GLU A 146 -4.13 -2.57 17.82
N VAL A 147 -4.97 -2.59 16.78
CA VAL A 147 -5.97 -1.56 16.52
C VAL A 147 -7.37 -2.13 16.70
N HIS A 148 -8.28 -1.31 17.20
CA HIS A 148 -9.64 -1.72 17.54
C HIS A 148 -10.65 -0.87 16.79
N TYR A 149 -11.82 -1.44 16.54
CA TYR A 149 -12.96 -0.78 15.93
C TYR A 149 -14.24 -1.40 16.49
N ASP A 150 -15.27 -0.57 16.67
CA ASP A 150 -16.59 -1.01 17.16
C ASP A 150 -17.62 -1.14 16.02
N GLY A 151 -17.30 -0.60 14.85
CA GLY A 151 -18.18 -0.58 13.70
C GLY A 151 -17.62 0.25 12.54
N PRO A 152 -18.42 0.49 11.48
CA PRO A 152 -17.98 1.24 10.30
C PRO A 152 -17.55 2.67 10.63
N GLU A 153 -18.17 3.30 11.61
CA GLU A 153 -17.85 4.67 12.06
C GLU A 153 -16.39 4.82 12.54
N SER A 154 -15.75 3.75 13.02
CA SER A 154 -14.34 3.79 13.44
C SER A 154 -13.37 4.07 12.29
N PHE A 155 -13.80 3.85 11.03
CA PHE A 155 -13.00 4.11 9.83
C PHE A 155 -13.26 5.50 9.23
N LEU A 156 -14.25 6.22 9.76
CA LEU A 156 -14.75 7.50 9.27
C LEU A 156 -14.41 8.65 10.21
N ASP A 157 -13.32 8.53 10.98
CA ASP A 157 -12.88 9.58 11.88
C ASP A 157 -12.61 10.89 11.13
N GLU A 158 -13.37 11.94 11.46
CA GLU A 158 -13.35 13.21 10.74
C GLU A 158 -11.97 13.92 10.81
N GLN A 159 -11.17 13.70 11.87
CA GLN A 159 -9.83 14.30 11.93
C GLN A 159 -8.88 13.58 10.97
N VAL A 160 -8.92 12.25 10.93
CA VAL A 160 -8.14 11.45 9.97
C VAL A 160 -8.53 11.81 8.54
N LEU A 161 -9.83 11.88 8.26
CA LEU A 161 -10.38 12.22 6.94
C LEU A 161 -10.00 13.64 6.50
N ALA A 162 -10.12 14.63 7.39
CA ALA A 162 -9.69 16.00 7.09
C ALA A 162 -8.17 16.10 6.82
N GLY A 163 -7.36 15.31 7.52
CA GLY A 163 -5.92 15.20 7.24
C GLY A 163 -5.63 14.61 5.86
N ILE A 164 -6.37 13.55 5.48
CA ILE A 164 -6.28 12.95 4.14
C ILE A 164 -6.70 13.94 3.06
N GLU A 165 -7.81 14.66 3.26
CA GLU A 165 -8.30 15.67 2.31
C GLU A 165 -7.27 16.79 2.09
N GLY A 166 -6.67 17.30 3.17
CA GLY A 166 -5.66 18.35 3.10
C GLY A 166 -4.43 17.99 2.27
N ASP A 167 -4.06 16.70 2.26
CA ASP A 167 -2.92 16.18 1.51
C ASP A 167 -3.28 15.61 0.13
N TRP A 168 -4.57 15.53 -0.21
CA TRP A 168 -5.09 14.77 -1.35
C TRP A 168 -4.44 15.17 -2.66
N GLN A 169 -4.55 16.45 -3.02
CA GLN A 169 -4.02 16.98 -4.27
C GLN A 169 -2.49 16.91 -4.31
N ALA A 170 -1.83 17.36 -3.24
CA ALA A 170 -0.37 17.43 -3.17
C ALA A 170 0.29 16.04 -3.32
N GLN A 171 -0.32 15.00 -2.78
CA GLN A 171 0.25 13.64 -2.80
C GLN A 171 -0.15 12.81 -4.03
N LEU A 172 -1.26 13.10 -4.71
CA LEU A 172 -1.81 12.24 -5.76
C LEU A 172 -1.82 12.86 -7.16
N ALA A 173 -1.91 14.19 -7.30
CA ALA A 173 -2.13 14.82 -8.61
C ALA A 173 -0.99 14.59 -9.62
N ASN A 174 0.24 14.36 -9.14
CA ASN A 174 1.39 14.05 -9.99
C ASN A 174 1.42 12.58 -10.48
N PHE A 175 0.60 11.71 -9.91
CA PHE A 175 0.60 10.27 -10.18
C PHE A 175 -0.69 9.78 -10.85
N VAL A 176 -1.78 10.54 -10.75
CA VAL A 176 -3.11 10.15 -11.24
C VAL A 176 -3.64 11.24 -12.17
N VAL A 177 -3.77 10.92 -13.45
CA VAL A 177 -4.20 11.88 -14.51
C VAL A 177 -5.62 12.38 -14.26
N ASP A 178 -6.55 11.46 -13.98
CA ASP A 178 -7.96 11.76 -13.68
C ASP A 178 -8.25 11.46 -12.20
N LEU A 179 -7.61 12.25 -11.32
CA LEU A 179 -7.73 12.06 -9.87
C LEU A 179 -9.19 12.30 -9.41
N PRO A 180 -9.90 11.29 -8.87
CA PRO A 180 -11.21 11.51 -8.26
C PRO A 180 -11.13 12.50 -7.10
N SER A 181 -12.22 13.21 -6.84
CA SER A 181 -12.31 14.09 -5.69
C SER A 181 -12.23 13.27 -4.40
N PHE A 182 -11.75 13.91 -3.32
CA PHE A 182 -11.76 13.31 -1.99
C PHE A 182 -13.17 12.83 -1.61
N GLU A 183 -14.19 13.64 -1.90
CA GLU A 183 -15.58 13.29 -1.57
C GLU A 183 -16.06 12.03 -2.31
N GLN A 184 -15.73 11.85 -3.59
CA GLN A 184 -16.07 10.63 -4.33
C GLN A 184 -15.43 9.39 -3.71
N CYS A 185 -14.19 9.51 -3.25
CA CYS A 185 -13.50 8.42 -2.55
C CYS A 185 -14.09 8.17 -1.15
N ARG A 186 -14.50 9.22 -0.43
CA ARG A 186 -15.18 9.12 0.88
C ARG A 186 -16.54 8.42 0.74
N GLU A 187 -17.34 8.77 -0.26
CA GLU A 187 -18.60 8.08 -0.58
C GLU A 187 -18.37 6.59 -0.89
N SER A 188 -17.31 6.29 -1.64
CA SER A 188 -16.94 4.90 -1.97
C SER A 188 -16.47 4.12 -0.74
N LEU A 189 -15.75 4.77 0.18
CA LEU A 189 -15.38 4.19 1.47
C LEU A 189 -16.63 3.85 2.30
N GLN A 190 -17.61 4.75 2.38
CA GLN A 190 -18.86 4.48 3.09
C GLN A 190 -19.57 3.24 2.51
N ALA A 191 -19.77 3.20 1.19
CA ALA A 191 -20.44 2.08 0.53
C ALA A 191 -19.68 0.75 0.73
N MET A 192 -18.35 0.80 0.74
CA MET A 192 -17.50 -0.35 1.03
C MET A 192 -17.67 -0.84 2.47
N LEU A 193 -17.67 0.07 3.44
CA LEU A 193 -17.90 -0.26 4.85
C LEU A 193 -19.29 -0.88 5.04
N ASP A 194 -20.32 -0.36 4.39
CA ASP A 194 -21.66 -0.95 4.43
C ASP A 194 -21.63 -2.40 3.94
N ALA A 195 -20.91 -2.69 2.85
CA ALA A 195 -20.75 -4.05 2.34
C ALA A 195 -19.98 -4.97 3.31
N VAL A 196 -18.88 -4.49 3.88
CA VAL A 196 -18.03 -5.24 4.82
C VAL A 196 -18.78 -5.57 6.10
N PHE A 197 -19.52 -4.61 6.67
CA PHE A 197 -20.20 -4.78 7.95
C PHE A 197 -21.58 -5.44 7.83
N THR A 198 -22.24 -5.35 6.66
CA THR A 198 -23.47 -6.11 6.39
C THR A 198 -23.17 -7.59 6.14
N ALA A 199 -22.05 -7.91 5.47
CA ALA A 199 -21.65 -9.29 5.20
C ALA A 199 -21.21 -10.09 6.45
N ALA A 200 -20.88 -9.40 7.54
CA ALA A 200 -20.46 -10.00 8.81
C ALA A 200 -21.61 -10.29 9.78
N SER A 201 -22.85 -9.88 9.44
CA SER A 201 -24.08 -10.09 10.23
C SER A 201 -24.86 -11.31 9.77
#